data_AF-A0A3D5UVZ6-F1
#
_entry.id   AF-A0A3D5UVZ6-F1
#
_cell.length_a   1.000
_cell.length_b   1.000
_cell.length_c   1.000
_cell.angle_alpha   90.00
_cell.angle_beta   90.00
_cell.angle_gamma   90.00
#
_symmetry.space_group_name_H-M   'P 1'
#
loop_
_entity.id
_entity.type
_entity.pdbx_description
1 polymer ?
#
loop_
_entity_poly.entity_id
_entity_poly.type
_entity_poly.pdbx_seq_one_letter_code
_entity_poly.pdbx_strand_id
1 'polypeptide(L)'
;ARGSEVFASQCIACHGDDGSGNQELGAPNLTDAIWLYGGDKEAIVKTVSNGRSGVMPAWNERLDEGTINSLTLFVYSLGGGEK
;
A
#
# COMPACT_ATOMS: atom_id res chain seq x y z
N ALA A 1 -5.83 0.09 -24.71
CA ALA A 1 -6.02 -1.36 -24.90
C ALA A 1 -4.91 -2.18 -24.23
N ARG A 2 -3.65 -2.13 -24.68
CA ARG A 2 -2.55 -2.99 -24.15
C ARG A 2 -2.36 -2.95 -22.62
N GLY A 3 -2.43 -1.78 -21.99
CA GLY A 3 -2.27 -1.68 -20.54
C GLY A 3 -3.36 -2.39 -19.73
N SER A 4 -4.61 -2.33 -20.21
CA SER A 4 -5.76 -3.00 -19.58
C SER A 4 -5.63 -4.52 -19.65
N GLU A 5 -5.11 -5.05 -20.76
CA GLU A 5 -4.88 -6.50 -20.94
C GLU A 5 -3.75 -7.01 -20.03
N VAL A 6 -2.66 -6.25 -19.91
CA VAL A 6 -1.58 -6.56 -18.95
C VAL A 6 -2.08 -6.51 -17.52
N PHE A 7 -2.88 -5.49 -17.17
CA PHE A 7 -3.43 -5.36 -15.83
C PHE A 7 -4.31 -6.57 -15.47
N ALA A 8 -5.24 -6.93 -16.37
CA ALA A 8 -6.15 -8.06 -16.19
C ALA A 8 -5.45 -9.42 -16.16
N SER A 9 -4.25 -9.56 -16.73
CA SER A 9 -3.51 -10.82 -16.74
C SER A 9 -2.53 -10.97 -15.58
N GLN A 10 -2.01 -9.88 -15.01
CA GLN A 10 -0.89 -9.93 -14.05
C GLN A 10 -1.15 -9.11 -12.77
N CYS A 11 -1.71 -7.91 -12.88
CA CYS A 11 -1.81 -6.99 -11.74
C CYS A 11 -3.03 -7.27 -10.86
N ILE A 12 -4.10 -7.78 -11.48
CA ILE A 12 -5.38 -8.12 -10.86
C ILE A 12 -5.23 -9.09 -9.67
N ALA A 13 -4.24 -9.99 -9.74
CA ALA A 13 -4.00 -11.00 -8.74
C ALA A 13 -3.70 -10.42 -7.35
N CYS A 14 -3.16 -9.20 -7.29
CA CYS A 14 -2.88 -8.49 -6.05
C CYS A 14 -3.75 -7.24 -5.87
N HIS A 15 -4.04 -6.51 -6.95
CA HIS A 15 -4.73 -5.21 -6.87
C HIS A 15 -6.24 -5.28 -7.10
N GLY A 16 -6.81 -6.46 -7.33
CA GLY A 16 -8.23 -6.64 -7.60
C GLY A 16 -8.65 -6.22 -9.01
N ASP A 17 -9.86 -6.64 -9.41
CA ASP A 17 -10.42 -6.47 -10.75
C ASP A 17 -10.55 -5.01 -11.18
N ASP A 18 -10.90 -4.15 -10.23
CA ASP A 18 -11.08 -2.71 -10.41
C ASP A 18 -9.85 -1.89 -9.97
N GLY A 19 -8.80 -2.54 -9.46
CA GLY A 19 -7.63 -1.86 -8.91
C GLY A 19 -7.81 -1.32 -7.50
N SER A 20 -8.88 -1.69 -6.78
CA SER A 20 -9.15 -1.25 -5.39
C SER A 20 -8.12 -1.73 -4.36
N GLY A 21 -7.23 -2.64 -4.73
CA GLY A 21 -6.18 -3.16 -3.85
C GLY A 21 -6.61 -4.39 -3.06
N ASN A 22 -5.70 -4.88 -2.22
CA ASN A 22 -5.95 -5.98 -1.30
C ASN A 22 -5.17 -5.75 0.00
N GLN A 23 -5.87 -5.43 1.08
CA GLN A 23 -5.28 -5.13 2.38
C GLN A 23 -4.53 -6.32 2.99
N GLU A 24 -5.02 -7.55 2.79
CA GLU A 24 -4.38 -8.76 3.34
C GLU A 24 -2.98 -8.99 2.73
N LEU A 25 -2.80 -8.60 1.46
CA LEU A 25 -1.52 -8.64 0.76
C LEU A 25 -0.70 -7.36 0.95
N GLY A 26 -1.27 -6.31 1.56
CA GLY A 26 -0.71 -4.97 1.59
C GLY A 26 -0.63 -4.30 0.21
N ALA A 27 -1.42 -4.77 -0.77
CA ALA A 27 -1.46 -4.20 -2.10
C ALA A 27 -2.30 -2.91 -2.09
N PRO A 28 -1.74 -1.75 -2.46
CA PRO A 28 -2.44 -0.47 -2.38
C PRO A 28 -3.57 -0.37 -3.41
N ASN A 29 -4.54 0.48 -3.09
CA ASN A 29 -5.57 0.94 -4.02
C ASN A 29 -4.92 1.82 -5.11
N LEU A 30 -5.12 1.48 -6.37
CA LEU A 30 -4.57 2.20 -7.52
C LEU A 30 -5.58 3.17 -8.15
N THR A 31 -6.81 3.22 -7.62
CA THR A 31 -7.89 4.09 -8.08
C THR A 31 -7.99 5.41 -7.32
N ASP A 32 -7.29 5.53 -6.18
CA ASP A 32 -7.30 6.73 -5.35
C ASP A 32 -6.14 7.70 -5.70
N ALA A 33 -6.12 8.83 -4.99
CA ALA A 33 -5.12 9.87 -5.17
C ALA A 33 -3.93 9.76 -4.19
N ILE A 34 -3.84 8.69 -3.39
CA ILE A 34 -2.87 8.54 -2.29
C ILE A 34 -1.74 7.62 -2.73
N TRP A 35 -0.58 8.20 -3.02
CA TRP A 35 0.58 7.47 -3.55
C TRP A 35 1.81 7.61 -2.66
N LEU A 36 2.27 6.51 -2.06
CA LEU A 36 3.50 6.49 -1.25
C LEU A 36 4.78 6.69 -2.08
N TYR A 37 4.79 6.17 -3.32
CA TYR A 37 5.98 6.15 -4.18
C TYR A 37 5.90 7.12 -5.38
N GLY A 38 4.91 8.02 -5.39
CA GLY A 38 4.61 8.92 -6.49
C GLY A 38 3.64 8.33 -7.51
N GLY A 39 2.66 9.13 -7.96
CA GLY A 39 1.62 8.75 -8.92
C GLY A 39 1.84 9.27 -10.34
N ASP A 40 2.96 9.94 -10.60
CA ASP A 40 3.30 10.35 -11.96
C ASP A 40 3.77 9.15 -12.81
N LYS A 41 3.78 9.35 -14.13
CA LYS A 41 4.10 8.28 -15.09
C LYS A 41 5.50 7.70 -14.87
N GLU A 42 6.48 8.52 -14.52
CA GLU A 42 7.85 8.07 -14.34
C GLU A 42 7.98 7.20 -13.09
N ALA A 43 7.37 7.63 -11.98
CA ALA A 43 7.30 6.90 -10.73
C ALA A 43 6.57 5.54 -10.88
N ILE A 44 5.47 5.51 -11.63
CA ILE A 44 4.72 4.27 -11.92
C ILE A 44 5.57 3.31 -12.75
N VAL A 45 6.20 3.78 -13.83
CA VAL A 45 7.06 2.94 -14.67
C VAL A 45 8.20 2.36 -13.85
N LYS A 46 8.86 3.18 -13.01
CA LYS A 46 9.93 2.72 -12.12
C LYS A 46 9.46 1.63 -11.16
N THR A 47 8.26 1.79 -10.59
CA THR A 47 7.65 0.81 -9.67
C THR A 47 7.33 -0.50 -10.38
N VAL A 48 6.71 -0.46 -11.56
CA VAL A 48 6.34 -1.67 -12.32
C VAL A 48 7.57 -2.40 -12.83
N SER A 49 8.60 -1.68 -13.27
CA SER A 49 9.81 -2.29 -13.83
C SER A 49 10.75 -2.90 -12.79
N ASN A 50 10.82 -2.32 -11.58
CA ASN A 50 11.81 -2.74 -10.57
C ASN A 50 11.18 -3.35 -9.31
N GLY A 51 9.85 -3.32 -9.17
CA GLY A 51 9.16 -3.71 -7.96
C GLY A 51 9.39 -2.74 -6.79
N ARG A 52 8.78 -3.07 -5.64
CA ARG A 52 8.93 -2.36 -4.36
C ARG A 52 9.01 -3.37 -3.22
N SER A 53 9.78 -3.03 -2.20
CA SER A 53 9.95 -3.84 -0.98
C SER A 53 10.02 -2.92 0.23
N GLY A 54 8.93 -2.16 0.46
CA GLY A 54 8.81 -1.33 1.65
C GLY A 54 8.73 -2.21 2.90
N VAL A 55 9.45 -1.83 3.96
CA VAL A 55 9.48 -2.57 5.22
C VAL A 55 9.08 -1.64 6.34
N MET A 56 8.04 -2.03 7.09
CA MET A 56 7.73 -1.45 8.40
C MET A 56 8.46 -2.28 9.46
N PRO A 57 9.48 -1.73 10.15
CA PRO A 57 10.20 -2.47 11.17
C PRO A 57 9.30 -2.84 12.35
N ALA A 58 9.58 -3.98 12.97
CA ALA A 58 8.93 -4.35 14.22
C ALA A 58 9.39 -3.43 15.36
N TRP A 59 8.45 -3.02 16.22
CA TRP A 59 8.70 -2.10 17.33
C TRP A 59 8.74 -2.78 18.71
N ASN A 60 8.32 -4.05 18.80
CA ASN A 60 8.20 -4.82 20.04
C ASN A 60 9.53 -5.05 20.79
N GLU A 61 10.67 -4.97 20.11
CA GLU A 61 12.01 -5.07 20.74
C GLU A 61 12.54 -3.71 21.21
N ARG A 62 11.87 -2.61 20.87
CA ARG A 62 12.34 -1.23 21.09
C ARG A 62 11.44 -0.43 22.01
N LEU A 63 10.15 -0.75 22.04
CA LEU A 63 9.12 -0.05 22.80
C LEU A 63 8.34 -1.04 23.66
N ASP A 64 7.91 -0.59 24.84
CA ASP A 64 7.01 -1.37 25.69
C ASP A 64 5.58 -1.37 25.12
N GLU A 65 4.77 -2.33 25.57
CA GLU A 65 3.40 -2.53 25.12
C GLU A 65 2.50 -1.30 25.36
N GLY A 66 2.67 -0.59 26.48
CA GLY A 66 1.90 0.61 26.79
C GLY A 66 2.18 1.73 25.81
N THR A 67 3.45 1.92 25.44
CA THR A 67 3.86 2.89 24.41
C THR A 67 3.34 2.49 23.03
N ILE A 68 3.44 1.21 22.64
CA ILE A 68 2.91 0.73 21.36
C ILE A 68 1.41 0.98 21.26
N ASN A 69 0.64 0.65 22.28
CA ASN A 69 -0.81 0.88 22.30
C ASN A 69 -1.16 2.36 22.19
N SER A 70 -0.41 3.23 22.89
CA SER A 70 -0.61 4.68 22.81
C SER A 70 -0.32 5.22 21.41
N LEU A 71 0.74 4.74 20.74
CA LEU A 71 1.06 5.12 19.37
C LEU A 71 0.03 4.60 18.36
N THR A 72 -0.48 3.37 18.54
CA THR A 72 -1.56 2.81 17.71
C THR A 72 -2.80 3.69 17.77
N LEU A 73 -3.24 4.09 18.97
CA LEU A 73 -4.38 5.00 19.15
C LEU A 73 -4.13 6.36 18.51
N PHE A 74 -2.90 6.89 18.63
CA PHE A 74 -2.53 8.15 18.00
C PHE A 74 -2.63 8.06 16.47
N VAL A 75 -2.00 7.06 15.82
CA VAL A 75 -2.06 6.86 14.37
C VAL A 75 -3.49 6.65 13.89
N TYR A 76 -4.30 5.88 14.64
CA TYR A 76 -5.72 5.69 14.33
C TYR A 76 -6.48 7.03 14.32
N SER A 77 -6.22 7.91 15.30
CA SER A 77 -6.84 9.24 15.39
C SER A 77 -6.45 10.20 14.26
N LEU A 78 -5.32 9.98 13.58
CA LEU A 78 -4.89 10.77 12.41
C LEU A 78 -5.64 10.40 11.12
N GLY A 79 -6.58 9.44 11.18
CA GLY A 79 -7.31 8.95 10.00
C GLY A 79 -6.87 7.57 9.54
N GLY A 80 -6.06 6.85 10.32
CA GLY A 80 -5.71 5.45 10.06
C GLY A 80 -6.86 4.46 10.29
N GLY A 81 -7.98 4.91 10.84
CA GLY A 81 -9.22 4.15 10.86
C GLY A 81 -9.92 4.20 9.51
N GLU A 82 -9.56 3.30 8.61
CA GLU A 82 -10.42 2.98 7.47
C GLU A 82 -11.80 2.56 8.00
N LYS A 83 -12.87 3.14 7.47
CA LYS A 83 -14.25 2.83 7.84
C LYS A 83 -14.83 1.79 6.92
#